data_AF-A0A9J5YSA1-F1
#
_entry.id   AF-A0A9J5YSA1-F1
#
_cell.length_a   1.000
_cell.length_b   1.000
_cell.length_c   1.000
_cell.angle_alpha   90.00
_cell.angle_beta   90.00
_cell.angle_gamma   90.00
#
_symmetry.space_group_name_H-M   'P 1'
#
loop_
_entity.id
_entity.type
_entity.pdbx_description
1 polymer ?
#
loop_
_entity_poly.entity_id
_entity_poly.type
_entity_poly.pdbx_seq_one_letter_code
_entity_poly.pdbx_strand_id
1 'polypeptide(L)'
;MLENMKTFCDIRLDNMNARLWWRFPNLKEVGLQVEDEPKFPLFPIPEVHTRLQSVSLKFSLNKVFNSVGWERYFVFPSNIRHLYLGGCFLMEDMVLNIARLKKLESLKLHVGFPLMRLQSFRKRSWDVTNVEFPALKYLGLFLMQMKEWKASEESFPVLEKLVIRGGFIKEIPPSFADIPTLKRIELSNYMESLGVSAMNIKREIEENTGCDSLHVLAVNQI
;
A
#
# COMPACT_ATOMS: atom_id res chain seq x y z
N MET A 1 -16.84 -3.81 29.26
CA MET A 1 -16.38 -2.41 29.06
C MET A 1 -15.42 -2.24 27.87
N LEU A 2 -15.30 -3.20 26.93
CA LEU A 2 -14.46 -3.10 25.72
C LEU A 2 -15.27 -2.96 24.42
N GLU A 3 -16.60 -3.14 24.48
CA GLU A 3 -17.50 -3.19 23.31
C GLU A 3 -17.70 -1.84 22.61
N ASN A 4 -17.36 -0.72 23.25
CA ASN A 4 -17.53 0.63 22.69
C ASN A 4 -16.27 1.14 21.96
N MET A 5 -15.19 0.38 21.97
CA MET A 5 -13.92 0.81 21.39
C MET A 5 -13.95 0.69 19.86
N LYS A 6 -13.74 1.82 19.18
CA LYS A 6 -13.85 1.94 17.71
C LYS A 6 -12.50 1.96 17.01
N THR A 7 -11.45 2.41 17.69
CA THR A 7 -10.08 2.52 17.17
C THR A 7 -9.13 1.89 18.17
N PHE A 8 -8.17 1.12 17.70
CA PHE A 8 -7.13 0.50 18.51
C PHE A 8 -5.80 0.70 17.80
N CYS A 9 -4.79 1.28 18.45
CA CYS A 9 -3.50 1.55 17.83
C CYS A 9 -2.34 0.93 18.62
N ASP A 10 -1.35 0.41 17.89
CA ASP A 10 0.00 0.05 18.39
C ASP A 10 0.04 -1.16 19.33
N ILE A 11 -0.73 -2.21 19.04
CA ILE A 11 -0.61 -3.48 19.77
C ILE A 11 0.58 -4.27 19.23
N ARG A 12 1.46 -4.72 20.12
CA ARG A 12 2.51 -5.69 19.79
C ARG A 12 1.92 -7.08 19.60
N LEU A 13 2.17 -7.66 18.42
CA LEU A 13 1.83 -9.04 18.05
C LEU A 13 2.98 -9.97 18.43
N ASP A 14 3.19 -10.18 19.73
CA ASP A 14 4.02 -11.28 20.25
C ASP A 14 3.15 -12.43 20.77
N ASN A 15 1.87 -12.17 21.12
CA ASN A 15 1.03 -13.14 21.83
C ASN A 15 -0.48 -13.05 21.57
N MET A 16 -0.94 -12.49 20.43
CA MET A 16 -2.38 -12.42 20.17
C MET A 16 -2.98 -13.80 19.90
N ASN A 17 -3.82 -14.33 20.79
CA ASN A 17 -4.68 -15.44 20.42
C ASN A 17 -5.82 -14.93 19.52
N ALA A 18 -6.28 -15.78 18.58
CA ALA A 18 -7.43 -15.50 17.71
C ALA A 18 -8.69 -15.05 18.47
N ARG A 19 -8.81 -15.41 19.76
CA ARG A 19 -9.96 -15.11 20.62
C ARG A 19 -9.96 -13.67 21.16
N LEU A 20 -8.85 -12.93 21.07
CA LEU A 20 -8.80 -11.52 21.47
C LEU A 20 -9.72 -10.66 20.61
N TRP A 21 -9.85 -11.00 19.34
CA TRP A 21 -10.74 -10.37 18.39
C TRP A 21 -12.22 -10.41 18.80
N TRP A 22 -12.65 -11.46 19.51
CA TRP A 22 -14.03 -11.54 20.05
C TRP A 22 -14.33 -10.48 21.11
N ARG A 23 -13.31 -9.86 21.71
CA ARG A 23 -13.50 -8.79 22.69
C ARG A 23 -13.79 -7.44 22.05
N PHE A 24 -13.61 -7.31 20.74
CA PHE A 24 -13.71 -6.04 20.00
C PHE A 24 -14.64 -6.13 18.77
N PRO A 25 -15.91 -6.56 18.93
CA PRO A 25 -16.82 -6.79 17.80
C PRO A 25 -17.20 -5.50 17.03
N ASN A 26 -17.00 -4.33 17.63
CA ASN A 26 -17.31 -3.03 17.04
C ASN A 26 -16.10 -2.27 16.49
N LEU A 27 -14.94 -2.92 16.42
CA LEU A 27 -13.71 -2.28 15.97
C LEU A 27 -13.83 -1.84 14.51
N LYS A 28 -13.53 -0.57 14.26
CA LYS A 28 -13.54 0.04 12.92
C LYS A 28 -12.14 0.28 12.40
N GLU A 29 -11.18 0.49 13.29
CA GLU A 29 -9.81 0.80 12.94
C GLU A 29 -8.84 0.07 13.85
N VAL A 30 -7.82 -0.56 13.26
CA VAL A 30 -6.78 -1.26 14.01
C VAL A 30 -5.38 -0.93 13.49
N GLY A 31 -4.48 -0.63 14.42
CA GLY A 31 -3.05 -0.49 14.21
C GLY A 31 -2.30 -1.57 14.97
N LEU A 32 -1.50 -2.38 14.28
CA LEU A 32 -0.74 -3.47 14.87
C LEU A 32 0.75 -3.31 14.55
N GLN A 33 1.59 -3.58 15.54
CA GLN A 33 3.03 -3.74 15.37
C GLN A 33 3.36 -5.24 15.42
N VAL A 34 3.89 -5.76 14.32
CA VAL A 34 4.25 -7.17 14.13
C VAL A 34 5.73 -7.31 14.42
N GLU A 35 6.10 -7.80 15.61
CA GLU A 35 7.50 -7.92 16.01
C GLU A 35 8.16 -9.23 15.56
N ASP A 36 7.37 -10.30 15.49
CA ASP A 36 7.80 -11.65 15.10
C ASP A 36 6.97 -12.18 13.93
N GLU A 37 7.45 -13.26 13.30
CA GLU A 37 6.72 -13.94 12.23
C GLU A 37 5.35 -14.44 12.74
N PRO A 38 4.24 -14.09 12.05
CA PRO A 38 2.94 -14.59 12.44
C PRO A 38 2.89 -16.11 12.26
N LYS A 39 2.52 -16.84 13.32
CA LYS A 39 2.33 -18.30 13.30
C LYS A 39 0.90 -18.73 12.96
N PHE A 40 0.01 -17.75 12.83
CA PHE A 40 -1.41 -17.92 12.55
C PHE A 40 -1.91 -16.67 11.80
N PRO A 41 -3.04 -16.77 11.06
CA PRO A 41 -3.64 -15.62 10.39
C PRO A 41 -3.88 -14.46 11.36
N LEU A 42 -3.53 -13.25 10.95
CA LEU A 42 -3.74 -12.05 11.77
C LEU A 42 -5.23 -11.78 12.02
N PHE A 43 -6.07 -12.15 11.05
CA PHE A 43 -7.53 -12.03 11.11
C PHE A 43 -8.16 -13.40 10.82
N PRO A 44 -8.12 -14.33 11.79
CA PRO A 44 -8.52 -15.73 11.58
C PRO A 44 -10.04 -15.91 11.44
N ILE A 45 -10.84 -14.88 11.76
CA ILE A 45 -12.29 -14.88 11.60
C ILE A 45 -12.70 -13.58 10.88
N PRO A 46 -12.68 -13.57 9.54
CA PRO A 46 -13.09 -12.41 8.76
C PRO A 46 -14.53 -11.98 9.08
N GLU A 47 -15.42 -12.90 9.45
CA GLU A 47 -16.84 -12.61 9.72
C GLU A 47 -17.09 -11.83 11.02
N VAL A 48 -16.15 -11.83 11.99
CA VAL A 48 -16.33 -11.13 13.28
C VAL A 48 -16.08 -9.62 13.16
N HIS A 49 -15.37 -9.18 12.11
CA HIS A 49 -14.96 -7.79 11.94
C HIS A 49 -15.56 -7.13 10.71
N THR A 50 -16.83 -7.40 10.41
CA THR A 50 -17.59 -6.76 9.32
C THR A 50 -17.65 -5.23 9.41
N ARG A 51 -17.26 -4.67 10.57
CA ARG A 51 -17.18 -3.23 10.84
C ARG A 51 -15.79 -2.63 10.66
N LEU A 52 -14.74 -3.44 10.58
CA LEU A 52 -13.35 -2.99 10.45
C LEU A 52 -13.10 -2.41 9.05
N GLN A 53 -12.82 -1.13 8.95
CA GLN A 53 -12.61 -0.44 7.68
C GLN A 53 -11.14 -0.01 7.49
N SER A 54 -10.41 0.17 8.58
CA SER A 54 -9.02 0.65 8.53
C SER A 54 -8.08 -0.32 9.23
N VAL A 55 -7.02 -0.73 8.54
CA VAL A 55 -5.94 -1.55 9.11
C VAL A 55 -4.60 -0.86 8.84
N SER A 56 -3.78 -0.77 9.87
CA SER A 56 -2.39 -0.31 9.78
C SER A 56 -1.48 -1.38 10.38
N LEU A 57 -0.64 -2.01 9.56
CA LEU A 57 0.36 -2.97 10.03
C LEU A 57 1.77 -2.39 9.92
N LYS A 58 2.55 -2.49 10.98
CA LYS A 58 3.96 -2.10 11.02
C LYS A 58 4.81 -3.29 11.43
N PHE A 59 5.74 -3.73 10.60
CA PHE A 59 6.57 -4.89 10.87
C PHE A 59 7.95 -4.48 11.39
N SER A 60 8.43 -5.19 12.40
CA SER A 60 9.80 -5.07 12.89
C SER A 60 10.72 -5.91 12.02
N LEU A 61 11.66 -5.23 11.37
CA LEU A 61 12.43 -5.74 10.23
C LEU A 61 13.47 -6.82 10.59
N ASN A 62 13.76 -7.02 11.87
CA ASN A 62 14.91 -7.84 12.29
C ASN A 62 14.68 -9.36 12.23
N LYS A 63 13.43 -9.83 12.02
CA LYS A 63 13.09 -11.27 12.10
C LYS A 63 12.18 -11.82 11.00
N VAL A 64 11.33 -10.99 10.37
CA VAL A 64 10.24 -11.44 9.48
C VAL A 64 10.70 -11.97 8.11
N PHE A 65 11.95 -11.71 7.69
CA PHE A 65 12.42 -12.04 6.33
C PHE A 65 13.30 -13.27 6.20
N ASN A 66 13.48 -14.04 7.28
CA ASN A 66 14.26 -15.28 7.22
C ASN A 66 13.40 -16.51 6.89
N SER A 67 12.08 -16.38 6.76
CA SER A 67 11.16 -17.48 6.42
C SER A 67 10.31 -17.17 5.18
N VAL A 68 9.87 -18.23 4.50
CA VAL A 68 8.94 -18.21 3.36
C VAL A 68 7.59 -18.76 3.87
N GLY A 69 6.46 -18.22 3.40
CA GLY A 69 5.14 -18.74 3.78
C GLY A 69 4.47 -18.02 4.93
N TRP A 70 4.90 -16.82 5.33
CA TRP A 70 4.17 -16.00 6.32
C TRP A 70 3.11 -15.12 5.66
N GLU A 71 3.26 -14.84 4.36
CA GLU A 71 2.37 -14.06 3.50
C GLU A 71 0.94 -14.62 3.42
N ARG A 72 0.78 -15.95 3.56
CA ARG A 72 -0.54 -16.61 3.63
C ARG A 72 -1.32 -16.26 4.89
N TYR A 73 -0.68 -15.71 5.92
CA TYR A 73 -1.35 -15.26 7.14
C TYR A 73 -1.93 -13.85 7.02
N PHE A 74 -1.75 -13.17 5.86
CA PHE A 74 -2.34 -11.87 5.53
C PHE A 74 -3.65 -12.02 4.77
N VAL A 75 -4.62 -12.64 5.43
CA VAL A 75 -6.01 -12.61 4.97
C VAL A 75 -6.70 -11.45 5.68
N PHE A 76 -6.97 -10.37 4.95
CA PHE A 76 -7.67 -9.21 5.49
C PHE A 76 -9.19 -9.42 5.44
N PRO A 77 -9.97 -8.83 6.36
CA PRO A 77 -11.41 -8.76 6.22
C PRO A 77 -11.81 -8.04 4.91
N SER A 78 -12.85 -8.50 4.23
CA SER A 78 -13.21 -8.00 2.90
C SER A 78 -13.79 -6.56 2.89
N ASN A 79 -14.14 -6.05 4.06
CA ASN A 79 -14.72 -4.72 4.29
C ASN A 79 -13.68 -3.62 4.53
N ILE A 80 -12.39 -3.92 4.43
CA ILE A 80 -11.31 -2.94 4.53
C ILE A 80 -11.38 -1.92 3.39
N ARG A 81 -11.37 -0.65 3.76
CA ARG A 81 -11.34 0.53 2.87
C ARG A 81 -10.00 1.26 2.93
N HIS A 82 -9.28 1.16 4.05
CA HIS A 82 -8.01 1.84 4.24
C HIS A 82 -6.97 0.86 4.78
N LEU A 83 -5.89 0.68 4.02
CA LEU A 83 -4.79 -0.21 4.38
C LEU A 83 -3.46 0.56 4.39
N TYR A 84 -2.76 0.48 5.51
CA TYR A 84 -1.37 0.90 5.63
C TYR A 84 -0.51 -0.32 5.96
N LEU A 85 0.57 -0.51 5.20
CA LEU A 85 1.57 -1.54 5.43
C LEU A 85 2.95 -0.89 5.49
N GLY A 86 3.63 -1.03 6.63
CA GLY A 86 4.94 -0.45 6.87
C GLY A 86 5.96 -1.50 7.32
N GLY A 87 7.15 -1.50 6.75
CA GLY A 87 8.21 -2.44 7.13
C GLY A 87 8.02 -3.85 6.57
N CYS A 88 7.19 -4.07 5.56
CA CYS A 88 7.10 -5.36 4.86
C CYS A 88 7.43 -5.21 3.38
N PHE A 89 7.81 -6.34 2.76
CA PHE A 89 7.87 -6.47 1.31
C PHE A 89 6.53 -6.96 0.79
N LEU A 90 6.07 -6.33 -0.29
CA LEU A 90 4.95 -6.87 -1.06
C LEU A 90 5.45 -8.02 -1.93
N MET A 91 5.31 -9.24 -1.43
CA MET A 91 5.43 -10.45 -2.25
C MET A 91 4.16 -10.65 -3.08
N GLU A 92 4.24 -11.44 -4.14
CA GLU A 92 3.14 -11.65 -5.09
C GLU A 92 1.84 -12.07 -4.39
N ASP A 93 1.89 -13.06 -3.49
CA ASP A 93 0.71 -13.48 -2.72
C ASP A 93 0.11 -12.38 -1.86
N MET A 94 0.94 -11.50 -1.27
CA MET A 94 0.46 -10.37 -0.49
C MET A 94 -0.23 -9.34 -1.39
N VAL A 95 0.32 -9.07 -2.58
CA VAL A 95 -0.31 -8.20 -3.58
C VAL A 95 -1.68 -8.76 -3.97
N LEU A 96 -1.77 -10.05 -4.28
CA LEU A 96 -3.03 -10.72 -4.63
C LEU A 96 -4.04 -10.68 -3.48
N ASN A 97 -3.59 -10.86 -2.23
CA ASN A 97 -4.47 -10.74 -1.06
C ASN A 97 -5.02 -9.32 -0.88
N ILE A 98 -4.23 -8.29 -1.15
CA ILE A 98 -4.70 -6.89 -1.12
C ILE A 98 -5.66 -6.62 -2.28
N ALA A 99 -5.37 -7.11 -3.49
CA ALA A 99 -6.21 -6.91 -4.68
C ALA A 99 -7.61 -7.57 -4.56
N ARG A 100 -7.73 -8.61 -3.72
CA ARG A 100 -9.03 -9.20 -3.36
C ARG A 100 -9.92 -8.27 -2.54
N LEU A 101 -9.38 -7.19 -1.96
CA LEU A 101 -10.14 -6.19 -1.22
C LEU A 101 -10.87 -5.24 -2.17
N LYS A 102 -12.01 -5.70 -2.70
CA LYS A 102 -12.83 -4.95 -3.68
C LYS A 102 -13.40 -3.63 -3.16
N LYS A 103 -13.31 -3.35 -1.86
CA LYS A 103 -13.73 -2.09 -1.21
C LYS A 103 -12.56 -1.19 -0.79
N LEU A 104 -11.33 -1.57 -1.13
CA LEU A 104 -10.13 -0.84 -0.73
C LEU A 104 -10.03 0.50 -1.50
N GLU A 105 -10.14 1.60 -0.78
CA GLU A 105 -10.11 2.96 -1.33
C GLU A 105 -8.77 3.66 -1.14
N SER A 106 -8.02 3.30 -0.10
CA SER A 106 -6.70 3.86 0.18
C SER A 106 -5.70 2.78 0.53
N LEU A 107 -4.59 2.74 -0.20
CA LEU A 107 -3.44 1.88 0.06
C LEU A 107 -2.21 2.74 0.32
N LYS A 108 -1.53 2.49 1.42
CA LYS A 108 -0.26 3.13 1.79
C LYS A 108 0.79 2.06 2.06
N LEU A 109 1.92 2.15 1.37
CA LEU A 109 3.03 1.20 1.43
C LEU A 109 4.28 1.93 1.85
N HIS A 110 4.95 1.43 2.89
CA HIS A 110 6.14 2.08 3.44
C HIS A 110 7.25 1.06 3.70
N VAL A 111 8.27 1.00 2.85
CA VAL A 111 9.29 -0.06 2.94
C VAL A 111 10.41 0.26 3.95
N GLY A 112 10.57 1.51 4.39
CA GLY A 112 11.44 1.86 5.54
C GLY A 112 12.97 1.72 5.33
N PHE A 113 13.74 2.39 6.19
CA PHE A 113 15.19 2.61 6.03
C PHE A 113 16.10 1.37 6.18
N PRO A 114 15.85 0.39 7.08
CA PRO A 114 16.77 -0.74 7.25
C PRO A 114 16.91 -1.61 6.00
N LEU A 115 15.90 -1.60 5.12
CA LEU A 115 15.90 -2.34 3.87
C LEU A 115 16.71 -1.64 2.75
N MET A 116 17.05 -0.35 2.91
CA MET A 116 17.91 0.39 1.94
C MET A 116 19.33 -0.17 1.85
N ARG A 117 19.80 -0.89 2.88
CA ARG A 117 21.20 -1.38 2.97
C ARG A 117 21.43 -2.67 2.19
N LEU A 118 20.38 -3.35 1.74
CA LEU A 118 20.48 -4.64 1.09
C LEU A 118 20.46 -4.46 -0.44
N GLN A 119 21.62 -4.67 -1.08
CA GLN A 119 21.83 -4.49 -2.52
C GLN A 119 20.86 -5.31 -3.40
N SER A 120 20.41 -6.47 -2.91
CA SER A 120 19.48 -7.37 -3.62
C SER A 120 18.10 -6.75 -3.86
N PHE A 121 17.70 -5.74 -3.07
CA PHE A 121 16.36 -5.14 -3.17
C PHE A 121 16.28 -4.12 -4.31
N ARG A 122 17.39 -3.47 -4.66
CA ARG A 122 17.45 -2.53 -5.80
C ARG A 122 17.16 -3.16 -7.16
N LYS A 123 17.13 -4.49 -7.26
CA LYS A 123 16.82 -5.25 -8.49
C LYS A 123 15.35 -5.66 -8.60
N ARG A 124 14.51 -5.40 -7.59
CA ARG A 124 13.11 -5.81 -7.62
C ARG A 124 12.24 -4.79 -8.33
N SER A 125 11.25 -5.29 -9.06
CA SER A 125 10.15 -4.55 -9.65
C SER A 125 8.88 -4.77 -8.84
N TRP A 126 7.96 -3.80 -8.86
CA TRP A 126 6.57 -4.03 -8.46
C TRP A 126 5.73 -4.07 -9.72
N ASP A 127 5.28 -5.27 -10.09
CA ASP A 127 4.50 -5.50 -11.29
C ASP A 127 3.06 -5.88 -10.88
N VAL A 128 2.14 -4.99 -11.21
CA VAL A 128 0.70 -5.17 -10.99
C VAL A 128 -0.07 -5.08 -12.31
N THR A 129 0.61 -5.25 -13.44
CA THR A 129 0.02 -5.09 -14.79
C THR A 129 -1.23 -5.96 -14.97
N ASN A 130 -1.24 -7.16 -14.41
CA ASN A 130 -2.38 -8.10 -14.48
C ASN A 130 -3.18 -8.17 -13.17
N VAL A 131 -3.08 -7.16 -12.31
CA VAL A 131 -3.71 -7.11 -10.99
C VAL A 131 -4.52 -5.83 -10.84
N GLU A 132 -5.82 -5.98 -10.59
CA GLU A 132 -6.77 -4.87 -10.50
C GLU A 132 -7.10 -4.51 -9.04
N PHE A 133 -7.07 -3.20 -8.75
CA PHE A 133 -7.56 -2.60 -7.50
C PHE A 133 -8.79 -1.71 -7.78
N PRO A 134 -10.00 -2.30 -7.88
CA PRO A 134 -11.15 -1.67 -8.56
C PRO A 134 -11.74 -0.45 -7.85
N ALA A 135 -11.51 -0.30 -6.55
CA ALA A 135 -12.05 0.80 -5.75
C ALA A 135 -10.97 1.79 -5.29
N LEU A 136 -9.71 1.60 -5.70
CA LEU A 136 -8.58 2.31 -5.13
C LEU A 136 -8.50 3.74 -5.64
N LYS A 137 -8.75 4.71 -4.75
CA LYS A 137 -8.73 6.15 -5.05
C LYS A 137 -7.42 6.81 -4.64
N TYR A 138 -6.76 6.26 -3.62
CA TYR A 138 -5.52 6.80 -3.09
C TYR A 138 -4.44 5.72 -3.04
N LEU A 139 -3.29 6.00 -3.65
CA LEU A 139 -2.08 5.18 -3.56
C LEU A 139 -0.92 6.01 -3.02
N GLY A 140 -0.36 5.59 -1.89
CA GLY A 140 0.81 6.21 -1.27
C GLY A 140 1.99 5.25 -1.22
N LEU A 141 3.09 5.62 -1.87
CA LEU A 141 4.33 4.86 -1.95
C LEU A 141 5.44 5.61 -1.21
N PHE A 142 5.93 5.04 -0.11
CA PHE A 142 6.87 5.70 0.79
C PHE A 142 8.16 4.89 0.93
N LEU A 143 9.30 5.51 0.61
CA LEU A 143 10.64 4.91 0.72
C LEU A 143 10.74 3.56 0.00
N MET A 144 10.04 3.41 -1.13
CA MET A 144 9.99 2.15 -1.87
C MET A 144 11.38 1.76 -2.39
N GLN A 145 11.77 0.51 -2.14
CA GLN A 145 13.07 -0.05 -2.50
C GLN A 145 13.03 -0.77 -3.85
N MET A 146 12.38 -0.19 -4.85
CA MET A 146 12.24 -0.74 -6.20
C MET A 146 12.53 0.33 -7.24
N LYS A 147 13.14 -0.06 -8.36
CA LYS A 147 13.42 0.86 -9.47
C LYS A 147 12.32 0.88 -10.51
N GLU A 148 11.83 -0.32 -10.82
CA GLU A 148 10.78 -0.52 -11.82
C GLU A 148 9.43 -0.70 -11.15
N TRP A 149 8.45 0.03 -11.66
CA TRP A 149 7.05 -0.13 -11.32
C TRP A 149 6.29 -0.33 -12.63
N LYS A 150 5.53 -1.42 -12.73
CA LYS A 150 4.73 -1.77 -13.90
C LYS A 150 3.28 -1.90 -13.49
N ALA A 151 2.40 -1.25 -14.25
CA ALA A 151 0.96 -1.29 -14.10
C ALA A 151 0.31 -0.96 -15.44
N SER A 152 -0.92 -1.43 -15.63
CA SER A 152 -1.81 -0.95 -16.68
C SER A 152 -2.79 0.08 -16.10
N GLU A 153 -3.50 0.76 -16.97
CA GLU A 153 -4.66 1.59 -16.66
C GLU A 153 -5.75 0.79 -15.96
N GLU A 154 -5.89 -0.49 -16.32
CA GLU A 154 -6.80 -1.44 -15.69
C GLU A 154 -6.36 -1.82 -14.27
N SER A 155 -5.09 -1.65 -13.89
CA SER A 155 -4.63 -1.93 -12.54
C SER A 155 -5.29 -0.99 -11.51
N PHE A 156 -5.54 0.26 -11.88
CA PHE A 156 -6.02 1.31 -10.97
C PHE A 156 -7.12 2.18 -11.60
N PRO A 157 -8.26 1.60 -11.99
CA PRO A 157 -9.22 2.23 -12.91
C PRO A 157 -9.91 3.49 -12.33
N VAL A 158 -9.89 3.68 -11.01
CA VAL A 158 -10.56 4.79 -10.31
C VAL A 158 -9.59 5.60 -9.43
N LEU A 159 -8.28 5.53 -9.71
CA LEU A 159 -7.29 6.25 -8.92
C LEU A 159 -7.47 7.76 -9.07
N GLU A 160 -7.55 8.46 -7.94
CA GLU A 160 -7.71 9.92 -7.91
C GLU A 160 -6.40 10.62 -7.53
N LYS A 161 -5.60 9.99 -6.65
CA LYS A 161 -4.39 10.58 -6.09
C LYS A 161 -3.27 9.56 -5.93
N LEU A 162 -2.11 9.91 -6.49
CA LEU A 162 -0.83 9.22 -6.29
C LEU A 162 0.12 10.08 -5.45
N VAL A 163 0.72 9.47 -4.43
CA VAL A 163 1.78 10.11 -3.62
C VAL A 163 3.01 9.21 -3.64
N ILE A 164 4.15 9.75 -4.05
CA ILE A 164 5.44 9.07 -3.95
C ILE A 164 6.40 9.94 -3.13
N ARG A 165 6.94 9.36 -2.06
CA ARG A 165 7.88 10.05 -1.17
C ARG A 165 9.12 9.21 -0.94
N GLY A 166 10.27 9.70 -1.40
CA GLY A 166 11.53 8.97 -1.27
C GLY A 166 11.56 7.68 -2.09
N GLY A 167 12.61 6.90 -1.87
CA GLY A 167 12.80 5.62 -2.55
C GLY A 167 13.54 5.75 -3.88
N PHE A 168 13.49 4.68 -4.66
CA PHE A 168 14.28 4.53 -5.89
C PHE A 168 13.45 4.34 -7.16
N ILE A 169 12.13 4.57 -7.08
CA ILE A 169 11.23 4.46 -8.23
C ILE A 169 11.69 5.45 -9.29
N LYS A 170 11.97 4.95 -10.49
CA LYS A 170 12.50 5.79 -11.58
C LYS A 170 11.41 6.50 -12.36
N GLU A 171 10.27 5.86 -12.53
CA GLU A 171 9.18 6.33 -13.37
C GLU A 171 7.82 5.83 -12.85
N ILE A 172 6.79 6.59 -13.15
CA ILE A 172 5.39 6.20 -13.02
C ILE A 172 5.00 5.51 -14.34
N PRO A 173 4.26 4.39 -14.31
CA PRO A 173 3.78 3.73 -15.53
C PRO A 173 3.06 4.71 -16.47
N PRO A 174 3.42 4.78 -17.77
CA PRO A 174 2.80 5.72 -18.72
C PRO A 174 1.28 5.60 -18.81
N SER A 175 0.74 4.39 -18.62
CA SER A 175 -0.70 4.07 -18.56
C SER A 175 -1.49 4.89 -17.54
N PHE A 176 -0.82 5.58 -16.60
CA PHE A 176 -1.47 6.54 -15.70
C PHE A 176 -2.06 7.75 -16.43
N ALA A 177 -1.59 8.06 -17.64
CA ALA A 177 -2.21 9.08 -18.50
C ALA A 177 -3.62 8.69 -18.95
N ASP A 178 -3.93 7.40 -19.00
CA ASP A 178 -5.23 6.88 -19.44
C ASP A 178 -6.24 6.71 -18.29
N ILE A 179 -5.85 7.01 -17.04
CA ILE A 179 -6.74 6.90 -15.87
C ILE A 179 -7.61 8.16 -15.76
N PRO A 180 -8.92 8.11 -16.08
CA PRO A 180 -9.73 9.32 -16.24
C PRO A 180 -9.98 10.07 -14.92
N THR A 181 -9.85 9.38 -13.80
CA THR A 181 -10.11 9.94 -12.46
C THR A 181 -8.87 10.58 -11.83
N LEU A 182 -7.68 10.40 -12.43
CA LEU A 182 -6.42 10.84 -11.83
C LEU A 182 -6.34 12.36 -11.85
N LYS A 183 -6.35 12.96 -10.65
CA LYS A 183 -6.38 14.42 -10.47
C LYS A 183 -5.10 14.97 -9.87
N ARG A 184 -4.30 14.12 -9.21
CA ARG A 184 -3.15 14.59 -8.45
C ARG A 184 -2.01 13.59 -8.37
N ILE A 185 -0.80 14.08 -8.66
CA ILE A 185 0.47 13.41 -8.37
C ILE A 185 1.27 14.30 -7.41
N GLU A 186 1.70 13.73 -6.29
CA GLU A 186 2.59 14.39 -5.34
C GLU A 186 3.91 13.63 -5.23
N LEU A 187 5.01 14.35 -5.46
CA LEU A 187 6.37 13.83 -5.35
C LEU A 187 7.14 14.60 -4.26
N SER A 188 7.84 13.88 -3.41
CA SER A 188 8.78 14.48 -2.45
C SER A 188 10.03 13.62 -2.27
N ASN A 189 11.20 14.26 -2.16
CA ASN A 189 12.51 13.57 -2.03
C ASN A 189 12.71 12.48 -3.10
N TYR A 190 12.44 12.80 -4.37
CA TYR A 190 12.35 11.84 -5.47
C TYR A 190 13.56 11.90 -6.40
N MET A 191 13.76 10.87 -7.23
CA MET A 191 14.78 10.89 -8.29
C MET A 191 14.33 11.77 -9.45
N GLU A 192 15.21 12.57 -10.05
CA GLU A 192 14.87 13.48 -11.15
C GLU A 192 14.04 12.84 -12.27
N SER A 193 14.38 11.61 -12.66
CA SER A 193 13.63 10.83 -13.67
C SER A 193 12.16 10.65 -13.33
N LEU A 194 11.82 10.50 -12.04
CA LEU A 194 10.44 10.35 -11.58
C LEU A 194 9.66 11.65 -11.75
N GLY A 195 10.31 12.79 -11.55
CA GLY A 195 9.72 14.11 -11.82
C GLY A 195 9.44 14.32 -13.31
N VAL A 196 10.40 13.96 -14.17
CA VAL A 196 10.21 14.00 -15.63
C VAL A 196 9.06 13.09 -16.04
N SER A 197 8.99 11.87 -15.51
CA SER A 197 7.88 10.94 -15.76
C SER A 197 6.52 11.51 -15.36
N ALA A 198 6.39 12.13 -14.18
CA ALA A 198 5.13 12.75 -13.76
C ALA A 198 4.72 13.92 -14.66
N MET A 199 5.66 14.75 -15.11
CA MET A 199 5.37 15.85 -16.04
C MET A 199 5.01 15.35 -17.44
N ASN A 200 5.60 14.24 -17.89
CA ASN A 200 5.20 13.60 -19.15
C ASN A 200 3.76 13.11 -19.11
N ILE A 201 3.34 12.45 -18.02
CA ILE A 201 1.94 12.02 -17.83
C ILE A 201 0.99 13.23 -17.88
N LYS A 202 1.35 14.34 -17.21
CA LYS A 202 0.55 15.59 -17.26
C LYS A 202 0.38 16.11 -18.68
N ARG A 203 1.48 16.19 -19.44
CA ARG A 203 1.45 16.64 -20.83
C ARG A 203 0.60 15.71 -21.71
N GLU A 204 0.73 14.41 -21.55
CA GLU A 204 -0.03 13.42 -22.32
C GLU A 204 -1.55 13.53 -22.05
N ILE A 205 -1.95 13.73 -20.79
CA ILE A 205 -3.36 14.01 -20.43
C ILE A 205 -3.84 15.30 -21.09
N GLU A 206 -3.05 16.38 -21.06
CA GLU A 206 -3.39 17.65 -21.69
C GLU A 206 -3.52 17.52 -23.22
N GLU A 207 -2.63 16.79 -23.88
CA GLU A 207 -2.66 16.53 -25.33
C GLU A 207 -3.87 15.67 -25.72
N ASN A 208 -4.20 14.66 -24.92
CA ASN A 208 -5.31 13.74 -25.19
C ASN A 208 -6.70 14.34 -24.88
N THR A 209 -6.80 15.19 -23.84
CA THR A 209 -8.09 15.73 -23.37
C THR A 209 -8.32 17.19 -23.72
N GLY A 210 -7.27 17.93 -24.09
CA GLY A 210 -7.28 19.38 -24.26
C GLY A 210 -7.42 20.17 -22.95
N CYS A 211 -7.27 19.52 -21.79
CA CYS A 211 -7.51 20.11 -20.47
C CYS A 211 -6.36 19.83 -19.49
N ASP A 212 -5.86 20.88 -18.82
CA ASP A 212 -4.94 20.76 -17.68
C ASP A 212 -5.70 20.29 -16.42
N SER A 213 -6.03 19.00 -16.41
CA SER A 213 -6.83 18.36 -15.35
C SER A 213 -5.99 17.71 -14.25
N LEU A 214 -4.70 17.48 -14.50
CA LEU A 214 -3.80 16.79 -13.57
C LEU A 214 -2.90 17.78 -12.81
N HIS A 215 -3.06 17.87 -11.49
CA HIS A 215 -2.14 18.65 -10.66
C HIS A 215 -0.90 17.85 -10.25
N VAL A 216 0.28 18.27 -10.72
CA VAL A 216 1.58 17.72 -10.30
C VAL A 216 2.25 18.66 -9.29
N LEU A 217 2.54 18.14 -8.10
CA LEU A 217 3.27 18.86 -7.05
C LEU A 217 4.56 18.11 -6.75
N ALA A 218 5.70 18.71 -7.06
CA ALA A 218 7.00 18.10 -6.87
C ALA A 218 7.88 18.97 -5.97
N VAL A 219 8.28 18.43 -4.82
CA VAL A 219 9.16 19.11 -3.86
C VAL A 219 10.46 18.32 -3.73
N ASN A 220 11.52 18.83 -4.35
CA ASN A 220 12.86 18.25 -4.20
C ASN A 220 13.64 19.10 -3.19
N GLN A 221 14.00 18.53 -2.04
CA GLN A 221 14.93 19.18 -1.12
C GLN A 221 16.34 18.86 -1.62
N ILE A 222 17.02 19.89 -2.15
CA ILE A 222 18.43 19.87 -2.57
C ILE A 222 19.31 19.60 -1.34
#